data_AF-A0A661ZU52-F1
#
_entry.id   AF-A0A661ZU52-F1
#
_cell.length_a   1.000
_cell.length_b   1.000
_cell.length_c   1.000
_cell.angle_alpha   90.00
_cell.angle_beta   90.00
_cell.angle_gamma   90.00
#
_symmetry.space_group_name_H-M   'P 1'
#
loop_
_entity.id
_entity.type
_entity.pdbx_description
1 polymer ?
#
loop_
_entity_poly.entity_id
_entity_poly.type
_entity_poly.pdbx_seq_one_letter_code
_entity_poly.pdbx_strand_id
1 'polypeptide(L)'
;KKEDLTDQQFNIAVDQAYSYAVAEGAKYVWTTSRIKNQHYEVPVKKPKSRIEIPDIPQFGIDKLAPYKYVKGGVSQIDTGGVSEPKVDYEKKQKFFELEVVSESELTKIFIQSHQALWGGGQRNPSVAFDELDKLIFCKIWDEKHPRKNGEPYDFQLFRGEDPEDLLKRVKKIYAIGEKEAPEVFKDGISLSAQETLTIVKYFQRINLNKTDLDSKGKAFETFMGSYFRGDFGQYFTPRPIVKFIIDSVPINQKSKVLDTSCGSGGFLLYALDKVREQATEYYDPIKDEKDHYTFWHDFAEKNLFGIEINDQIARTAKMNMIIHDDGHTNVIASDGLLNDTDLQNNTKNFEFKYNSFDFIVTNPPFGSSIKQTEKAYLHQYNLGKKEDDWLSVKALREKVRDSQSTEVLFIEQCHKFLNENGYLAIVIPDGILTNSSLQYVRDNIEEMYRIVAVVSLPQTAFSATGAGVKSSVLFLRKNKIIQTEKIINQKDNLKEKVKTDNKYIETIEKWEKEKKEAIKKLETEAKKKNPSFNKKEINELIKDDKTKIQNQHKDKVNLLKEELTEKYFTAKQSTLDDYPIFMAIAEDIGYDATGRETQNNELTEIGKELSKFINHINETEV
;
A
#
# COMPACT_ATOMS: atom_id res chain seq x y z
N LYS A 1 -21.01 32.20 -4.94
CA LYS A 1 -19.93 33.00 -4.29
C LYS A 1 -19.02 32.16 -3.39
N LYS A 2 -19.52 31.08 -2.75
CA LYS A 2 -18.67 30.04 -2.16
C LYS A 2 -18.75 28.79 -3.03
N GLU A 3 -17.61 28.16 -3.30
CA GLU A 3 -17.52 26.91 -4.07
C GLU A 3 -17.78 25.69 -3.17
N ASP A 4 -17.41 25.79 -1.89
CA ASP A 4 -17.43 24.71 -0.91
C ASP A 4 -18.76 24.65 -0.13
N LEU A 5 -19.88 24.69 -0.84
CA LEU A 5 -21.22 24.61 -0.25
C LEU A 5 -21.62 23.14 -0.05
N THR A 6 -22.28 22.84 1.07
CA THR A 6 -22.92 21.52 1.23
C THR A 6 -24.11 21.38 0.28
N ASP A 7 -24.50 20.14 -0.02
CA ASP A 7 -25.68 19.89 -0.89
C ASP A 7 -26.96 20.55 -0.36
N GLN A 8 -27.14 20.57 0.96
CA GLN A 8 -28.28 21.25 1.58
C GLN A 8 -28.23 22.76 1.36
N GLN A 9 -27.06 23.38 1.52
CA GLN A 9 -26.88 24.82 1.27
C GLN A 9 -27.08 25.16 -0.21
N PHE A 10 -26.60 24.32 -1.12
CA PHE A 10 -26.81 24.50 -2.55
C PHE A 10 -28.29 24.39 -2.92
N ASN A 11 -29.00 23.40 -2.37
CA ASN A 11 -30.44 23.25 -2.63
C ASN A 11 -31.25 24.43 -2.10
N ILE A 12 -30.90 24.99 -0.94
CA ILE A 12 -31.51 26.23 -0.44
C ILE A 12 -31.28 27.40 -1.42
N ALA A 13 -30.07 27.51 -1.97
CA ALA A 13 -29.77 28.53 -2.98
C ALA A 13 -30.59 28.33 -4.27
N VAL A 14 -30.77 27.08 -4.71
CA VAL A 14 -31.64 26.72 -5.84
C VAL A 14 -33.10 27.08 -5.57
N ASP A 15 -33.59 26.77 -4.36
CA ASP A 15 -34.96 27.11 -3.95
C ASP A 15 -35.21 28.62 -3.97
N GLN A 16 -34.25 29.37 -3.45
CA GLN A 16 -34.29 30.82 -3.43
C GLN A 16 -34.23 31.41 -4.85
N ALA A 17 -33.30 30.93 -5.69
CA ALA A 17 -33.18 31.36 -7.08
C ALA A 17 -34.45 31.06 -7.89
N TYR A 18 -35.04 29.87 -7.74
CA TYR A 18 -36.29 29.51 -8.41
C TYR A 18 -37.46 30.37 -7.92
N SER A 19 -37.52 30.67 -6.62
CA SER A 19 -38.55 31.55 -6.06
C SER A 19 -38.45 32.96 -6.63
N TYR A 20 -37.24 33.51 -6.76
CA TYR A 20 -37.02 34.80 -7.42
C TYR A 20 -37.40 34.75 -8.91
N ALA A 21 -37.02 33.69 -9.63
CA ALA A 21 -37.40 33.53 -11.03
C ALA A 21 -38.92 33.49 -11.23
N VAL A 22 -39.64 32.81 -10.34
CA VAL A 22 -41.12 32.77 -10.35
C VAL A 22 -41.73 34.15 -10.07
N ALA A 23 -41.15 34.92 -9.14
CA ALA A 23 -41.62 36.24 -8.75
C ALA A 23 -41.38 37.29 -9.87
N GLU A 24 -40.19 37.27 -10.47
CA GLU A 24 -39.79 38.18 -11.56
C GLU A 24 -40.37 37.77 -12.93
N GLY A 25 -41.05 36.62 -13.02
CA GLY A 25 -41.60 36.12 -14.28
C GLY A 25 -40.52 35.61 -15.26
N ALA A 26 -39.32 35.29 -14.77
CA ALA A 26 -38.26 34.71 -15.57
C ALA A 26 -38.67 33.32 -16.07
N LYS A 27 -38.38 33.03 -17.35
CA LYS A 27 -38.69 31.75 -17.98
C LYS A 27 -37.70 30.64 -17.60
N TYR A 28 -36.47 31.02 -17.29
CA TYR A 28 -35.38 30.10 -16.95
C TYR A 28 -34.60 30.61 -15.76
N VAL A 29 -34.01 29.69 -14.99
CA VAL A 29 -33.11 30.00 -13.88
C VAL A 29 -31.93 29.05 -13.87
N TRP A 30 -30.75 29.59 -13.59
CA TRP A 30 -29.51 28.86 -13.43
C TRP A 30 -28.91 29.17 -12.06
N THR A 31 -28.57 28.12 -11.33
CA THR A 31 -27.85 28.22 -10.06
C THR A 31 -26.53 27.47 -10.18
N THR A 32 -25.43 28.12 -9.74
CA THR A 32 -24.09 27.56 -9.84
C THR A 32 -23.26 27.81 -8.59
N SER A 33 -22.47 26.80 -8.20
CA SER A 33 -21.36 26.90 -7.24
C SER A 33 -20.00 26.80 -7.93
N ARG A 34 -19.94 26.95 -9.25
CA ARG A 34 -18.83 26.55 -10.15
C ARG A 34 -18.69 25.03 -10.28
N ILE A 35 -18.62 24.33 -9.15
CA ILE A 35 -18.54 22.86 -9.10
C ILE A 35 -19.86 22.25 -9.59
N LYS A 36 -20.99 22.67 -9.01
CA LYS A 36 -22.32 22.14 -9.30
C LYS A 36 -23.16 23.16 -10.06
N ASN A 37 -23.90 22.69 -11.05
CA ASN A 37 -24.77 23.51 -11.89
C ASN A 37 -26.16 22.87 -11.98
N GLN A 38 -27.21 23.68 -11.81
CA GLN A 38 -28.59 23.25 -12.03
C GLN A 38 -29.36 24.32 -12.80
N HIS A 39 -30.13 23.87 -13.80
CA HIS A 39 -30.90 24.71 -14.70
C HIS A 39 -32.36 24.28 -14.65
N TYR A 40 -33.26 25.26 -14.59
CA TYR A 40 -34.69 25.01 -14.54
C TYR A 40 -35.46 25.89 -15.53
N GLU A 41 -36.49 25.30 -16.13
CA GLU A 41 -37.56 26.01 -16.84
C GLU A 41 -38.73 26.26 -15.89
N VAL A 42 -39.21 27.49 -15.84
CA VAL A 42 -40.36 27.90 -15.03
C VAL A 42 -41.63 27.75 -15.88
N PRO A 43 -42.57 26.85 -15.53
CA PRO A 43 -43.78 26.66 -16.31
C PRO A 43 -44.66 27.92 -16.30
N VAL A 44 -45.31 28.18 -17.43
CA VAL A 44 -46.27 29.29 -17.57
C VAL A 44 -47.58 28.98 -16.84
N LYS A 45 -47.98 27.69 -16.74
CA LYS A 45 -49.22 27.24 -16.11
C LYS A 45 -48.99 26.76 -14.67
N LYS A 46 -49.94 27.06 -13.77
CA LYS A 46 -49.93 26.54 -12.39
C LYS A 46 -50.44 25.08 -12.38
N PRO A 47 -49.91 24.20 -11.51
CA PRO A 47 -48.83 24.44 -10.55
C PRO A 47 -47.46 24.57 -11.26
N LYS A 48 -46.65 25.56 -10.84
CA LYS A 48 -45.32 25.81 -11.41
C LYS A 48 -44.30 24.82 -10.83
N SER A 49 -44.50 23.51 -11.03
CA SER A 49 -43.53 22.49 -10.66
C SER A 49 -42.21 22.71 -11.42
N ARG A 50 -41.08 22.49 -10.75
CA ARG A 50 -39.76 22.73 -11.35
C ARG A 50 -39.53 21.74 -12.48
N ILE A 51 -39.17 22.24 -13.66
CA ILE A 51 -38.74 21.40 -14.78
C ILE A 51 -37.22 21.52 -14.88
N GLU A 52 -36.49 20.48 -14.49
CA GLU A 52 -35.03 20.43 -14.66
C GLU A 52 -34.70 20.28 -16.15
N ILE A 53 -33.78 21.11 -16.64
CA ILE A 53 -33.35 21.13 -18.04
C ILE A 53 -31.82 20.98 -18.12
N PRO A 54 -31.28 20.42 -19.22
CA PRO A 54 -29.85 20.15 -19.34
C PRO A 54 -29.03 21.44 -19.42
N ASP A 55 -29.59 22.51 -19.99
CA ASP A 55 -28.95 23.82 -20.10
C ASP A 55 -29.98 24.94 -20.27
N ILE A 56 -29.56 26.20 -20.23
CA ILE A 56 -30.41 27.34 -20.59
C ILE A 56 -30.48 27.46 -22.13
N PRO A 57 -31.68 27.63 -22.75
CA PRO A 57 -31.78 27.78 -24.20
C PRO A 57 -30.99 28.97 -24.74
N GLN A 58 -30.21 28.71 -25.78
CA GLN A 58 -29.47 29.74 -26.51
C GLN A 58 -30.42 30.59 -27.36
N PHE A 59 -30.00 31.81 -27.69
CA PHE A 59 -30.80 32.72 -28.52
C PHE A 59 -31.18 32.05 -29.85
N GLY A 60 -32.49 32.02 -30.17
CA GLY A 60 -33.02 31.37 -31.36
C GLY A 60 -33.35 29.88 -31.21
N ILE A 61 -33.24 29.31 -30.01
CA ILE A 61 -33.57 27.91 -29.69
C ILE A 61 -34.81 27.81 -28.82
N ASP A 62 -35.89 27.33 -29.43
CA ASP A 62 -37.17 27.13 -28.73
C ASP A 62 -37.28 25.75 -28.05
N LYS A 63 -36.47 24.77 -28.50
CA LYS A 63 -36.46 23.41 -27.95
C LYS A 63 -35.03 22.87 -27.84
N LEU A 64 -34.61 22.61 -26.60
CA LEU A 64 -33.33 21.99 -26.31
C LEU A 64 -33.34 20.49 -26.62
N ALA A 65 -32.22 20.02 -27.15
CA ALA A 65 -31.82 18.62 -27.12
C ALA A 65 -31.82 18.09 -25.68
N PRO A 66 -32.03 16.78 -25.48
CA PRO A 66 -32.14 16.23 -24.13
C PRO A 66 -30.80 16.19 -23.38
N TYR A 67 -29.67 16.40 -24.04
CA TYR A 67 -28.32 16.33 -23.45
C TYR A 67 -27.54 17.63 -23.68
N LYS A 68 -26.49 17.83 -22.87
CA LYS A 68 -25.61 19.01 -22.94
C LYS A 68 -24.23 18.70 -23.52
N TYR A 69 -23.65 17.57 -23.13
CA TYR A 69 -22.25 17.22 -23.45
C TYR A 69 -22.16 16.23 -24.60
N VAL A 70 -21.36 16.54 -25.61
CA VAL A 70 -21.13 15.69 -26.78
C VAL A 70 -19.66 15.69 -27.19
N LYS A 71 -19.21 14.61 -27.83
CA LYS A 71 -17.87 14.55 -28.40
C LYS A 71 -17.69 15.63 -29.48
N GLY A 72 -16.62 16.40 -29.44
CA GLY A 72 -16.35 17.47 -30.40
C GLY A 72 -17.26 18.70 -30.24
N GLY A 73 -17.91 18.85 -29.08
CA GLY A 73 -18.64 20.08 -28.72
C GLY A 73 -17.72 21.28 -28.49
N VAL A 74 -18.31 22.43 -28.16
CA VAL A 74 -17.56 23.65 -27.81
C VAL A 74 -16.76 23.40 -26.53
N SER A 75 -15.44 23.55 -26.60
CA SER A 75 -14.55 23.45 -25.44
C SER A 75 -14.51 24.78 -24.71
N GLN A 76 -14.75 24.77 -23.40
CA GLN A 76 -14.51 25.92 -22.53
C GLN A 76 -13.09 25.77 -21.96
N ILE A 77 -12.16 26.63 -22.38
CA ILE A 77 -10.80 26.64 -21.86
C ILE A 77 -10.74 27.70 -20.76
N ASP A 78 -10.10 27.37 -19.63
CA ASP A 78 -9.99 28.20 -18.41
C ASP A 78 -9.33 29.60 -18.63
N THR A 79 -8.79 29.86 -19.84
CA THR A 79 -8.21 31.14 -20.26
C THR A 79 -9.21 32.14 -20.84
N GLY A 80 -10.52 31.88 -20.78
CA GLY A 80 -11.55 32.78 -21.32
C GLY A 80 -11.59 32.84 -22.85
N GLY A 81 -10.78 32.01 -23.53
CA GLY A 81 -10.84 31.80 -24.97
C GLY A 81 -11.85 30.71 -25.32
N VAL A 82 -12.96 31.09 -25.94
CA VAL A 82 -13.89 30.14 -26.56
C VAL A 82 -13.28 29.69 -27.89
N SER A 83 -12.79 28.45 -27.97
CA SER A 83 -12.48 27.86 -29.28
C SER A 83 -13.78 27.29 -29.86
N GLU A 84 -14.47 28.07 -30.69
CA GLU A 84 -15.59 27.54 -31.47
C GLU A 84 -15.01 26.67 -32.61
N PRO A 85 -15.32 25.37 -32.67
CA PRO A 85 -14.88 24.56 -33.79
C PRO A 85 -15.55 25.07 -35.08
N LYS A 86 -14.81 25.03 -36.20
CA LYS A 86 -15.36 25.28 -37.56
C LYS A 86 -16.25 24.12 -37.99
N VAL A 87 -17.34 23.88 -37.26
CA VAL A 87 -18.40 22.95 -37.66
C VAL A 87 -19.54 23.81 -38.16
N ASP A 88 -19.94 23.58 -39.40
CA ASP A 88 -21.08 24.26 -40.00
C ASP A 88 -22.35 23.84 -39.24
N TYR A 89 -22.84 24.73 -38.36
CA TYR A 89 -24.03 24.48 -37.57
C TYR A 89 -25.28 24.70 -38.44
N GLU A 90 -25.55 23.79 -39.37
CA GLU A 90 -26.93 23.62 -39.87
C GLU A 90 -27.88 23.21 -38.71
N LYS A 91 -27.36 22.88 -37.52
CA LYS A 91 -28.10 22.62 -36.28
C LYS A 91 -28.06 23.83 -35.33
N LYS A 92 -29.23 24.40 -35.05
CA LYS A 92 -29.38 25.66 -34.31
C LYS A 92 -28.76 25.69 -32.88
N GLN A 93 -28.62 24.56 -32.15
CA GLN A 93 -28.16 24.53 -30.75
C GLN A 93 -26.66 24.19 -30.63
N LYS A 94 -25.89 24.98 -29.86
CA LYS A 94 -24.50 24.64 -29.49
C LYS A 94 -24.47 23.60 -28.36
N PHE A 95 -23.59 22.61 -28.48
CA PHE A 95 -23.30 21.60 -27.46
C PHE A 95 -21.89 21.83 -26.89
N PHE A 96 -21.60 21.27 -25.72
CA PHE A 96 -20.32 21.44 -25.03
C PHE A 96 -19.51 20.14 -25.03
N GLU A 97 -18.19 20.27 -25.11
CA GLU A 97 -17.26 19.18 -24.80
C GLU A 97 -17.05 19.11 -23.27
N LEU A 98 -16.58 17.97 -22.77
CA LEU A 98 -16.19 17.84 -21.36
C LEU A 98 -14.99 18.74 -21.03
N GLU A 99 -14.97 19.27 -19.82
CA GLU A 99 -14.03 20.31 -19.39
C GLU A 99 -12.84 19.72 -18.60
N VAL A 100 -11.64 20.18 -18.91
CA VAL A 100 -10.46 19.91 -18.10
C VAL A 100 -10.50 20.81 -16.88
N VAL A 101 -10.26 20.24 -15.69
CA VAL A 101 -10.35 20.95 -14.41
C VAL A 101 -9.00 20.96 -13.69
N SER A 102 -8.78 21.96 -12.83
CA SER A 102 -7.58 22.00 -11.98
C SER A 102 -7.58 20.90 -10.91
N GLU A 103 -6.39 20.49 -10.45
CA GLU A 103 -6.20 19.60 -9.29
C GLU A 103 -7.08 20.00 -8.09
N SER A 104 -7.11 21.29 -7.77
CA SER A 104 -7.86 21.81 -6.62
C SER A 104 -9.37 21.64 -6.77
N GLU A 105 -9.90 21.85 -7.98
CA GLU A 105 -11.33 21.69 -8.26
C GLU A 105 -11.71 20.21 -8.24
N LEU A 106 -10.87 19.35 -8.82
CA LEU A 106 -11.07 17.90 -8.84
C LEU A 106 -11.04 17.31 -7.42
N THR A 107 -10.11 17.76 -6.57
CA THR A 107 -10.03 17.35 -5.16
C THR A 107 -11.33 17.69 -4.42
N LYS A 108 -11.87 18.90 -4.63
CA LYS A 108 -13.14 19.32 -4.04
C LYS A 108 -14.31 18.47 -4.56
N ILE A 109 -14.34 18.14 -5.85
CA ILE A 109 -15.36 17.27 -6.45
C ILE A 109 -15.36 15.90 -5.78
N PHE A 110 -14.20 15.26 -5.59
CA PHE A 110 -14.10 13.97 -4.91
C PHE A 110 -14.60 14.04 -3.45
N ILE A 111 -14.14 15.03 -2.68
CA ILE A 111 -14.53 15.20 -1.28
C ILE A 111 -16.04 15.45 -1.15
N GLN A 112 -16.61 16.37 -1.94
CA GLN A 112 -18.05 16.69 -1.87
C GLN A 112 -18.92 15.51 -2.31
N SER A 113 -18.50 14.79 -3.35
CA SER A 113 -19.22 13.60 -3.82
C SER A 113 -19.24 12.49 -2.77
N HIS A 114 -18.10 12.26 -2.10
CA HIS A 114 -18.03 11.29 -1.00
C HIS A 114 -18.92 11.70 0.18
N GLN A 115 -18.86 12.97 0.59
CA GLN A 115 -19.71 13.49 1.67
C GLN A 115 -21.21 13.35 1.35
N ALA A 116 -21.60 13.56 0.09
CA ALA A 116 -22.97 13.37 -0.36
C ALA A 116 -23.44 11.91 -0.19
N LEU A 117 -22.58 10.92 -0.49
CA LEU A 117 -22.88 9.50 -0.30
C LEU A 117 -22.80 9.03 1.15
N TRP A 118 -21.93 9.65 1.95
CA TRP A 118 -21.79 9.35 3.37
C TRP A 118 -23.01 9.82 4.18
N GLY A 119 -23.62 10.94 3.77
CA GLY A 119 -24.89 11.42 4.33
C GLY A 119 -24.83 11.79 5.82
N GLY A 120 -23.65 12.16 6.33
CA GLY A 120 -23.46 12.50 7.74
C GLY A 120 -23.50 11.31 8.70
N GLY A 121 -23.10 10.11 8.24
CA GLY A 121 -23.04 8.88 9.05
C GLY A 121 -24.17 7.90 8.79
N GLN A 122 -25.04 8.17 7.80
CA GLN A 122 -26.11 7.24 7.40
C GLN A 122 -25.55 6.01 6.68
N ARG A 123 -24.46 6.19 5.92
CA ARG A 123 -23.73 5.09 5.27
C ARG A 123 -22.37 4.94 5.94
N ASN A 124 -21.89 3.70 6.02
CA ASN A 124 -20.52 3.43 6.43
C ASN A 124 -19.55 4.13 5.43
N PRO A 125 -18.54 4.89 5.90
CA PRO A 125 -17.55 5.54 5.05
C PRO A 125 -16.94 4.63 3.98
N SER A 126 -16.62 3.35 4.26
CA SER A 126 -16.07 2.42 3.25
C SER A 126 -17.02 2.09 2.14
N VAL A 127 -18.30 1.95 2.46
CA VAL A 127 -19.31 1.69 1.44
C VAL A 127 -19.54 2.95 0.60
N ALA A 128 -19.53 4.14 1.22
CA ALA A 128 -19.66 5.40 0.48
C ALA A 128 -18.48 5.63 -0.48
N PHE A 129 -17.27 5.35 -0.02
CA PHE A 129 -16.06 5.40 -0.84
C PHE A 129 -16.12 4.39 -2.00
N ASP A 130 -16.38 3.11 -1.70
CA ASP A 130 -16.47 2.05 -2.71
C ASP A 130 -17.52 2.36 -3.79
N GLU A 131 -18.68 2.93 -3.41
CA GLU A 131 -19.69 3.35 -4.38
C GLU A 131 -19.28 4.59 -5.18
N LEU A 132 -18.58 5.57 -4.59
CA LEU A 132 -18.05 6.71 -5.35
C LEU A 132 -17.05 6.24 -6.40
N ASP A 133 -16.15 5.35 -5.99
CA ASP A 133 -15.10 4.75 -6.80
C ASP A 133 -15.65 4.03 -8.04
N LYS A 134 -16.72 3.25 -7.88
CA LYS A 134 -17.45 2.63 -9.01
C LYS A 134 -17.97 3.66 -10.03
N LEU A 135 -18.41 4.82 -9.56
CA LEU A 135 -18.99 5.89 -10.40
C LEU A 135 -17.89 6.70 -11.10
N ILE A 136 -16.76 6.95 -10.44
CA ILE A 136 -15.54 7.51 -11.06
C ILE A 136 -15.11 6.61 -12.21
N PHE A 137 -15.11 5.29 -11.98
CA PHE A 137 -14.75 4.34 -13.03
C PHE A 137 -15.73 4.37 -14.21
N CYS A 138 -17.04 4.35 -13.95
CA CYS A 138 -18.05 4.50 -15.00
C CYS A 138 -17.81 5.75 -15.84
N LYS A 139 -17.42 6.86 -15.20
CA LYS A 139 -17.08 8.11 -15.88
C LYS A 139 -15.84 7.96 -16.77
N ILE A 140 -14.76 7.35 -16.28
CA ILE A 140 -13.55 7.11 -17.08
C ILE A 140 -13.85 6.20 -18.28
N TRP A 141 -14.61 5.12 -18.07
CA TRP A 141 -14.99 4.20 -19.15
C TRP A 141 -15.89 4.85 -20.19
N ASP A 142 -16.87 5.64 -19.72
CA ASP A 142 -17.69 6.46 -20.59
C ASP A 142 -16.80 7.38 -21.42
N GLU A 143 -15.86 8.10 -20.83
CA GLU A 143 -14.98 9.03 -21.58
C GLU A 143 -14.05 8.35 -22.59
N LYS A 144 -13.55 7.15 -22.27
CA LYS A 144 -12.69 6.35 -23.16
C LYS A 144 -13.47 5.67 -24.29
N HIS A 145 -14.79 5.49 -24.14
CA HIS A 145 -15.61 4.84 -25.16
C HIS A 145 -15.55 5.61 -26.51
N PRO A 146 -15.19 4.93 -27.62
CA PRO A 146 -15.09 5.57 -28.93
C PRO A 146 -16.41 6.19 -29.37
N ARG A 147 -16.39 7.50 -29.67
CA ARG A 147 -17.56 8.27 -30.14
C ARG A 147 -17.24 9.11 -31.36
N LYS A 148 -18.23 9.28 -32.24
CA LYS A 148 -18.19 10.24 -33.34
C LYS A 148 -18.55 11.64 -32.83
N ASN A 149 -18.06 12.67 -33.51
CA ASN A 149 -18.41 14.05 -33.16
C ASN A 149 -19.93 14.27 -33.21
N GLY A 150 -20.47 14.89 -32.15
CA GLY A 150 -21.89 15.13 -31.93
C GLY A 150 -22.62 14.01 -31.19
N GLU A 151 -21.98 12.86 -30.93
CA GLU A 151 -22.57 11.81 -30.08
C GLU A 151 -22.49 12.20 -28.61
N PRO A 152 -23.57 11.98 -27.83
CA PRO A 152 -23.58 12.33 -26.40
C PRO A 152 -22.72 11.36 -25.59
N TYR A 153 -22.11 11.90 -24.54
CA TYR A 153 -21.56 11.09 -23.46
C TYR A 153 -22.70 10.42 -22.69
N ASP A 154 -22.53 9.17 -22.27
CA ASP A 154 -23.59 8.53 -21.51
C ASP A 154 -23.56 9.02 -20.07
N PHE A 155 -22.42 9.31 -19.47
CA PHE A 155 -22.33 9.79 -18.08
C PHE A 155 -22.72 11.28 -17.93
N GLN A 156 -23.99 11.58 -18.18
CA GLN A 156 -24.62 12.88 -17.97
C GLN A 156 -26.12 12.75 -17.67
N LEU A 157 -26.78 13.87 -17.39
CA LEU A 157 -28.23 13.93 -17.24
C LEU A 157 -28.94 14.15 -18.58
N PHE A 158 -30.07 13.47 -18.79
CA PHE A 158 -30.94 13.72 -19.93
C PHE A 158 -32.25 14.40 -19.50
N ARG A 159 -32.77 15.31 -20.32
CA ARG A 159 -34.01 16.04 -20.07
C ARG A 159 -35.18 15.07 -19.95
N GLY A 160 -35.88 15.10 -18.81
CA GLY A 160 -37.07 14.27 -18.58
C GLY A 160 -36.75 12.79 -18.35
N GLU A 161 -35.48 12.45 -18.16
CA GLU A 161 -35.07 11.12 -17.71
C GLU A 161 -35.39 10.97 -16.22
N ASP A 162 -36.06 9.88 -15.87
CA ASP A 162 -36.35 9.52 -14.49
C ASP A 162 -35.07 9.00 -13.80
N PRO A 163 -34.85 9.27 -12.50
CA PRO A 163 -33.67 8.78 -11.78
C PRO A 163 -33.43 7.27 -11.92
N GLU A 164 -34.49 6.45 -11.99
CA GLU A 164 -34.36 5.00 -12.16
C GLU A 164 -33.79 4.62 -13.53
N ASP A 165 -34.09 5.39 -14.57
CA ASP A 165 -33.55 5.15 -15.91
C ASP A 165 -32.09 5.61 -16.02
N LEU A 166 -31.73 6.71 -15.36
CA LEU A 166 -30.33 7.10 -15.18
C LEU A 166 -29.52 6.00 -14.50
N LEU A 167 -30.04 5.45 -13.38
CA LEU A 167 -29.39 4.35 -12.66
C LEU A 167 -29.18 3.13 -13.56
N LYS A 168 -30.19 2.73 -14.34
CA LYS A 168 -30.05 1.62 -15.30
C LYS A 168 -28.97 1.91 -16.33
N ARG A 169 -28.88 3.15 -16.83
CA ARG A 169 -27.88 3.55 -17.83
C ARG A 169 -26.46 3.53 -17.25
N VAL A 170 -26.26 4.07 -16.04
CA VAL A 170 -24.97 3.99 -15.33
C VAL A 170 -24.58 2.53 -15.06
N LYS A 171 -25.53 1.68 -14.63
CA LYS A 171 -25.28 0.24 -14.45
C LYS A 171 -24.90 -0.48 -15.75
N LYS A 172 -25.38 -0.03 -16.92
CA LYS A 172 -24.93 -0.58 -18.21
C LYS A 172 -23.49 -0.21 -18.52
N ILE A 173 -23.07 1.02 -18.21
CA ILE A 173 -21.66 1.44 -18.34
C ILE A 173 -20.79 0.58 -17.42
N TYR A 174 -21.22 0.41 -16.17
CA TYR A 174 -20.52 -0.45 -15.21
C TYR A 174 -20.37 -1.89 -15.69
N ALA A 175 -21.42 -2.48 -16.25
CA ALA A 175 -21.40 -3.86 -16.76
C ALA A 175 -20.48 -4.05 -17.98
N ILE A 176 -20.15 -2.97 -18.72
CA ILE A 176 -19.10 -3.02 -19.76
C ILE A 176 -17.74 -3.09 -19.08
N GLY A 177 -17.50 -2.21 -18.10
CA GLY A 177 -16.29 -2.21 -17.28
C GLY A 177 -16.01 -3.53 -16.57
N GLU A 178 -17.05 -4.14 -15.99
CA GLU A 178 -16.99 -5.44 -15.30
C GLU A 178 -16.50 -6.57 -16.23
N LYS A 179 -16.81 -6.50 -17.52
CA LYS A 179 -16.34 -7.49 -18.50
C LYS A 179 -14.90 -7.27 -18.92
N GLU A 180 -14.47 -6.01 -18.99
CA GLU A 180 -13.11 -5.65 -19.41
C GLU A 180 -12.10 -5.78 -18.25
N ALA A 181 -12.54 -5.56 -17.00
CA ALA A 181 -11.70 -5.61 -15.80
C ALA A 181 -12.42 -6.29 -14.61
N PRO A 182 -12.72 -7.60 -14.69
CA PRO A 182 -13.50 -8.32 -13.67
C PRO A 182 -12.85 -8.35 -12.28
N GLU A 183 -11.54 -8.14 -12.18
CA GLU A 183 -10.84 -8.12 -10.89
C GLU A 183 -10.99 -6.80 -10.13
N VAL A 184 -11.44 -5.73 -10.79
CA VAL A 184 -11.74 -4.43 -10.16
C VAL A 184 -13.20 -4.40 -9.71
N PHE A 185 -14.10 -5.02 -10.48
CA PHE A 185 -15.55 -5.00 -10.28
C PHE A 185 -16.08 -6.37 -9.89
N LYS A 186 -16.15 -6.64 -8.59
CA LYS A 186 -16.75 -7.88 -8.06
C LYS A 186 -18.23 -7.74 -7.72
N ASP A 187 -18.63 -6.55 -7.29
CA ASP A 187 -19.99 -6.25 -6.82
C ASP A 187 -20.65 -5.19 -7.68
N GLY A 188 -21.97 -5.27 -7.87
CA GLY A 188 -22.73 -4.23 -8.59
C GLY A 188 -22.83 -2.90 -7.84
N ILE A 189 -23.32 -1.87 -8.54
CA ILE A 189 -23.66 -0.57 -7.92
C ILE A 189 -24.87 -0.74 -7.00
N SER A 190 -24.69 -0.40 -5.72
CA SER A 190 -25.72 -0.46 -4.67
C SER A 190 -26.39 0.88 -4.38
N LEU A 191 -25.94 1.96 -5.03
CA LEU A 191 -26.58 3.28 -4.95
C LEU A 191 -28.05 3.26 -5.36
N SER A 192 -28.84 4.07 -4.65
CA SER A 192 -30.18 4.45 -5.08
C SER A 192 -30.13 5.36 -6.32
N ALA A 193 -31.27 5.46 -6.99
CA ALA A 193 -31.43 6.33 -8.15
C ALA A 193 -31.13 7.81 -7.82
N GLN A 194 -31.56 8.27 -6.63
CA GLN A 194 -31.33 9.64 -6.18
C GLN A 194 -29.87 9.94 -5.84
N GLU A 195 -29.16 8.97 -5.25
CA GLU A 195 -27.72 9.08 -4.99
C GLU A 195 -26.93 9.12 -6.31
N THR A 196 -27.27 8.24 -7.25
CA THR A 196 -26.65 8.20 -8.58
C THR A 196 -26.85 9.53 -9.31
N LEU A 197 -28.08 10.09 -9.28
CA LEU A 197 -28.37 11.41 -9.83
C LEU A 197 -27.46 12.49 -9.22
N THR A 198 -27.25 12.44 -7.91
CA THR A 198 -26.43 13.42 -7.19
C THR A 198 -24.97 13.34 -7.63
N ILE A 199 -24.41 12.14 -7.76
CA ILE A 199 -23.02 11.94 -8.19
C ILE A 199 -22.84 12.33 -9.66
N VAL A 200 -23.76 11.95 -10.55
CA VAL A 200 -23.69 12.37 -11.96
C VAL A 200 -23.71 13.90 -12.09
N LYS A 201 -24.42 14.62 -11.21
CA LYS A 201 -24.42 16.09 -11.20
C LYS A 201 -23.03 16.71 -10.94
N TYR A 202 -22.19 16.07 -10.15
CA TYR A 202 -20.82 16.53 -9.87
C TYR A 202 -19.87 16.24 -11.05
N PHE A 203 -20.00 15.07 -11.67
CA PHE A 203 -19.02 14.56 -12.63
C PHE A 203 -19.36 14.82 -14.10
N GLN A 204 -20.63 15.03 -14.48
CA GLN A 204 -21.05 15.07 -15.89
C GLN A 204 -20.31 16.11 -16.77
N ARG A 205 -19.81 17.20 -16.17
CA ARG A 205 -19.13 18.29 -16.89
C ARG A 205 -17.65 18.00 -17.14
N ILE A 206 -17.00 17.30 -16.21
CA ILE A 206 -15.54 17.20 -16.20
C ILE A 206 -15.06 16.11 -17.15
N ASN A 207 -13.82 16.24 -17.60
CA ASN A 207 -13.08 15.26 -18.38
C ASN A 207 -11.95 14.68 -17.53
N LEU A 208 -12.17 13.52 -16.92
CA LEU A 208 -11.14 12.86 -16.10
C LEU A 208 -9.96 12.35 -16.96
N ASN A 209 -10.24 11.93 -18.20
CA ASN A 209 -9.23 11.34 -19.08
C ASN A 209 -8.24 12.37 -19.64
N LYS A 210 -8.74 13.55 -20.04
CA LYS A 210 -7.92 14.66 -20.57
C LYS A 210 -7.38 15.60 -19.49
N THR A 211 -7.91 15.53 -18.27
CA THR A 211 -7.29 16.24 -17.15
C THR A 211 -5.89 15.69 -16.95
N ASP A 212 -4.93 16.59 -16.77
CA ASP A 212 -3.53 16.19 -16.71
C ASP A 212 -3.31 15.17 -15.59
N LEU A 213 -2.39 14.25 -15.86
CA LEU A 213 -2.22 13.05 -15.07
C LEU A 213 -1.76 13.34 -13.64
N ASP A 214 -0.95 14.38 -13.48
CA ASP A 214 -0.48 14.82 -12.17
C ASP A 214 -1.62 15.42 -11.35
N SER A 215 -2.47 16.24 -11.96
CA SER A 215 -3.65 16.83 -11.31
C SER A 215 -4.66 15.78 -10.87
N LYS A 216 -5.00 14.80 -11.74
CA LYS A 216 -5.95 13.74 -11.35
C LYS A 216 -5.39 12.82 -10.28
N GLY A 217 -4.11 12.49 -10.37
CA GLY A 217 -3.38 11.73 -9.38
C GLY A 217 -3.38 12.38 -8.00
N LYS A 218 -2.80 13.58 -7.91
CA LYS A 218 -2.71 14.33 -6.65
C LYS A 218 -4.08 14.60 -6.01
N ALA A 219 -5.09 14.89 -6.82
CA ALA A 219 -6.45 15.08 -6.33
C ALA A 219 -7.02 13.81 -5.69
N PHE A 220 -6.83 12.65 -6.34
CA PHE A 220 -7.28 11.36 -5.81
C PHE A 220 -6.47 10.97 -4.57
N GLU A 221 -5.15 11.16 -4.56
CA GLU A 221 -4.30 10.88 -3.41
C GLU A 221 -4.65 11.76 -2.19
N THR A 222 -4.94 13.04 -2.41
CA THR A 222 -5.37 13.96 -1.36
C THR A 222 -6.71 13.50 -0.77
N PHE A 223 -7.64 13.11 -1.63
CA PHE A 223 -8.92 12.54 -1.23
C PHE A 223 -8.73 11.26 -0.41
N MET A 224 -7.96 10.28 -0.91
CA MET A 224 -7.63 9.05 -0.18
C MET A 224 -6.97 9.35 1.18
N GLY A 225 -5.96 10.24 1.19
CA GLY A 225 -5.23 10.59 2.40
C GLY A 225 -6.13 11.21 3.47
N SER A 226 -7.15 11.99 3.09
CA SER A 226 -8.14 12.54 4.02
C SER A 226 -9.08 11.47 4.58
N TYR A 227 -9.44 10.49 3.75
CA TYR A 227 -10.37 9.42 4.08
C TYR A 227 -9.76 8.37 5.04
N PHE A 228 -8.56 7.86 4.72
CA PHE A 228 -7.94 6.78 5.48
C PHE A 228 -7.27 7.23 6.80
N ARG A 229 -6.80 8.48 6.91
CA ARG A 229 -6.22 9.03 8.16
C ARG A 229 -7.24 9.21 9.28
N GLY A 230 -8.53 9.31 8.95
CA GLY A 230 -9.61 9.53 9.93
C GLY A 230 -10.31 8.23 10.33
N ASP A 231 -11.12 7.69 9.42
CA ASP A 231 -12.18 6.74 9.78
C ASP A 231 -11.73 5.27 9.79
N PHE A 232 -10.57 4.95 9.21
CA PHE A 232 -10.12 3.58 8.97
C PHE A 232 -8.95 3.10 9.83
N GLY A 233 -8.29 4.00 10.57
CA GLY A 233 -7.14 3.67 11.41
C GLY A 233 -5.99 2.99 10.65
N GLN A 234 -5.87 3.28 9.35
CA GLN A 234 -4.84 2.70 8.49
C GLN A 234 -3.70 3.67 8.26
N TYR A 235 -2.49 3.17 8.47
CA TYR A 235 -1.26 3.95 8.43
C TYR A 235 -0.57 3.79 7.08
N PHE A 236 -0.76 4.75 6.18
CA PHE A 236 0.00 4.77 4.93
C PHE A 236 1.44 5.23 5.16
N THR A 237 2.36 4.72 4.34
CA THR A 237 3.74 5.22 4.34
C THR A 237 3.76 6.70 3.89
N PRO A 238 4.33 7.62 4.69
CA PRO A 238 4.43 9.02 4.33
C PRO A 238 5.22 9.26 3.03
N ARG A 239 4.77 10.21 2.22
CA ARG A 239 5.32 10.46 0.87
C ARG A 239 6.82 10.76 0.84
N PRO A 240 7.41 11.54 1.77
CA PRO A 240 8.85 11.74 1.79
C PRO A 240 9.64 10.44 1.95
N ILE A 241 9.12 9.48 2.72
CA ILE A 241 9.75 8.17 2.94
C ILE A 241 9.61 7.29 1.69
N VAL A 242 8.41 7.27 1.07
CA VAL A 242 8.18 6.54 -0.19
C VAL A 242 9.12 7.05 -1.28
N LYS A 243 9.18 8.37 -1.47
CA LYS A 243 10.08 9.01 -2.44
C LYS A 243 11.53 8.64 -2.20
N PHE A 244 11.99 8.76 -0.96
CA PHE A 244 13.34 8.40 -0.56
C PHE A 244 13.70 6.96 -0.94
N ILE A 245 12.83 6.00 -0.62
CA ILE A 245 13.06 4.57 -0.92
C ILE A 245 13.18 4.36 -2.43
N ILE A 246 12.21 4.87 -3.19
CA ILE A 246 12.15 4.70 -4.65
C ILE A 246 13.33 5.38 -5.34
N ASP A 247 13.67 6.60 -4.94
CA ASP A 247 14.78 7.35 -5.51
C ASP A 247 16.13 6.64 -5.25
N SER A 248 16.27 6.00 -4.09
CA SER A 248 17.50 5.30 -3.68
C SER A 248 17.79 4.04 -4.50
N VAL A 249 16.77 3.29 -4.92
CA VAL A 249 16.94 2.02 -5.67
C VAL A 249 16.96 2.26 -7.20
N PRO A 250 17.83 1.58 -7.97
CA PRO A 250 17.99 1.83 -9.42
C PRO A 250 16.91 1.14 -10.28
N ILE A 251 15.64 1.43 -10.02
CA ILE A 251 14.51 0.96 -10.83
C ILE A 251 14.54 1.63 -12.22
N ASN A 252 14.31 0.83 -13.27
CA ASN A 252 14.16 1.29 -14.65
C ASN A 252 13.01 0.56 -15.37
N GLN A 253 12.70 0.91 -16.61
CA GLN A 253 11.56 0.35 -17.37
C GLN A 253 11.54 -1.19 -17.51
N LYS A 254 12.70 -1.86 -17.41
CA LYS A 254 12.81 -3.33 -17.50
C LYS A 254 12.72 -4.02 -16.14
N SER A 255 12.78 -3.27 -15.06
CA SER A 255 12.79 -3.79 -13.69
C SER A 255 11.43 -4.35 -13.30
N LYS A 256 11.35 -5.59 -12.83
CA LYS A 256 10.12 -6.14 -12.24
C LYS A 256 10.05 -5.75 -10.77
N VAL A 257 9.05 -4.95 -10.39
CA VAL A 257 8.90 -4.36 -9.05
C VAL A 257 7.67 -4.92 -8.36
N LEU A 258 7.83 -5.31 -7.09
CA LEU A 258 6.74 -5.80 -6.25
C LEU A 258 6.65 -5.01 -4.94
N ASP A 259 5.43 -4.68 -4.55
CA ASP A 259 5.10 -4.33 -3.16
C ASP A 259 4.22 -5.41 -2.55
N THR A 260 4.75 -6.14 -1.56
CA THR A 260 4.07 -7.28 -0.92
C THR A 260 2.95 -6.88 0.04
N SER A 261 2.82 -5.58 0.34
CA SER A 261 1.79 -5.01 1.23
C SER A 261 1.47 -3.59 0.77
N CYS A 262 0.90 -3.47 -0.43
CA CYS A 262 0.89 -2.22 -1.18
C CYS A 262 -0.03 -1.13 -0.64
N GLY A 263 -0.98 -1.47 0.25
CA GLY A 263 -1.98 -0.52 0.72
C GLY A 263 -2.68 0.12 -0.48
N SER A 264 -2.72 1.46 -0.52
CA SER A 264 -3.29 2.25 -1.63
C SER A 264 -2.38 2.40 -2.87
N GLY A 265 -1.26 1.68 -2.93
CA GLY A 265 -0.36 1.65 -4.10
C GLY A 265 0.69 2.77 -4.12
N GLY A 266 0.97 3.41 -2.98
CA GLY A 266 1.89 4.56 -2.93
C GLY A 266 3.31 4.27 -3.46
N PHE A 267 3.89 3.11 -3.13
CA PHE A 267 5.19 2.71 -3.68
C PHE A 267 5.14 2.43 -5.18
N LEU A 268 4.09 1.76 -5.66
CA LEU A 268 3.91 1.44 -7.07
C LEU A 268 3.79 2.71 -7.92
N LEU A 269 3.03 3.69 -7.41
CA LEU A 269 2.89 4.98 -8.09
C LEU A 269 4.22 5.73 -8.17
N TYR A 270 4.98 5.81 -7.08
CA TYR A 270 6.27 6.50 -7.11
C TYR A 270 7.28 5.77 -8.01
N ALA A 271 7.22 4.44 -8.09
CA ALA A 271 8.02 3.67 -9.05
C ALA A 271 7.62 4.00 -10.50
N LEU A 272 6.32 4.12 -10.78
CA LEU A 272 5.79 4.56 -12.07
C LEU A 272 6.27 5.98 -12.43
N ASP A 273 6.15 6.92 -11.50
CA ASP A 273 6.57 8.31 -11.70
C ASP A 273 8.07 8.41 -11.96
N LYS A 274 8.90 7.62 -11.24
CA LYS A 274 10.34 7.54 -11.51
C LYS A 274 10.65 7.07 -12.93
N VAL A 275 9.95 6.06 -13.44
CA VAL A 275 10.16 5.58 -14.82
C VAL A 275 9.60 6.58 -15.85
N ARG A 276 8.54 7.32 -15.51
CA ARG A 276 8.02 8.41 -16.36
C ARG A 276 8.99 9.59 -16.45
N GLU A 277 9.64 9.95 -15.34
CA GLU A 277 10.73 10.94 -15.33
C GLU A 277 11.88 10.47 -16.22
N GLN A 278 12.30 9.20 -16.10
CA GLN A 278 13.32 8.62 -16.99
C GLN A 278 12.90 8.66 -18.45
N ALA A 279 11.63 8.39 -18.79
CA ALA A 279 11.14 8.46 -20.17
C ALA A 279 11.39 9.85 -20.81
N THR A 280 11.29 10.90 -19.99
CA THR A 280 11.52 12.30 -20.41
C THR A 280 13.00 12.59 -20.72
N GLU A 281 13.93 11.79 -20.20
CA GLU A 281 15.35 11.86 -20.55
C GLU A 281 15.63 11.27 -21.94
N TYR A 282 14.80 10.31 -22.39
CA TYR A 282 14.95 9.64 -23.68
C TYR A 282 14.10 10.24 -24.80
N TYR A 283 12.91 10.76 -24.47
CA TYR A 283 11.89 11.19 -25.42
C TYR A 283 11.31 12.55 -25.04
N ASP A 284 11.12 13.44 -26.01
CA ASP A 284 10.42 14.71 -25.78
C ASP A 284 8.93 14.41 -25.57
N PRO A 285 8.32 14.77 -24.42
CA PRO A 285 6.94 14.38 -24.11
C PRO A 285 5.89 14.99 -25.03
N ILE A 286 6.25 16.00 -25.85
CA ILE A 286 5.35 16.63 -26.81
C ILE A 286 5.60 16.11 -28.22
N LYS A 287 6.88 16.00 -28.64
CA LYS A 287 7.21 15.58 -30.01
C LYS A 287 7.16 14.06 -30.19
N ASP A 288 7.60 13.34 -29.17
CA ASP A 288 7.74 11.89 -29.14
C ASP A 288 6.71 11.29 -28.17
N GLU A 289 5.52 11.91 -28.05
CA GLU A 289 4.45 11.57 -27.12
C GLU A 289 4.15 10.07 -27.08
N LYS A 290 4.11 9.42 -28.25
CA LYS A 290 3.82 8.00 -28.35
C LYS A 290 4.92 7.12 -27.76
N ASP A 291 6.19 7.42 -28.06
CA ASP A 291 7.32 6.61 -27.58
C ASP A 291 7.56 6.87 -26.08
N HIS A 292 7.39 8.12 -25.63
CA HIS A 292 7.35 8.48 -24.21
C HIS A 292 6.27 7.69 -23.46
N TYR A 293 5.03 7.71 -23.97
CA TYR A 293 3.91 6.96 -23.41
C TYR A 293 4.20 5.47 -23.34
N THR A 294 4.58 4.85 -24.47
CA THR A 294 4.87 3.41 -24.52
C THR A 294 5.99 3.01 -23.55
N PHE A 295 7.03 3.85 -23.37
CA PHE A 295 8.16 3.54 -22.49
C PHE A 295 7.74 3.33 -21.03
N TRP A 296 6.96 4.25 -20.46
CA TRP A 296 6.53 4.14 -19.06
C TRP A 296 5.27 3.27 -18.92
N HIS A 297 4.38 3.26 -19.91
CA HIS A 297 3.14 2.47 -19.86
C HIS A 297 3.44 0.96 -19.92
N ASP A 298 4.40 0.52 -20.75
CA ASP A 298 4.80 -0.90 -20.79
C ASP A 298 5.36 -1.37 -19.43
N PHE A 299 6.11 -0.51 -18.74
CA PHE A 299 6.57 -0.79 -17.38
C PHE A 299 5.40 -0.90 -16.40
N ALA A 300 4.44 0.03 -16.47
CA ALA A 300 3.27 0.03 -15.60
C ALA A 300 2.43 -1.25 -15.75
N GLU A 301 2.13 -1.63 -16.99
CA GLU A 301 1.27 -2.77 -17.32
C GLU A 301 1.95 -4.12 -17.00
N LYS A 302 3.25 -4.26 -17.32
CA LYS A 302 3.92 -5.58 -17.33
C LYS A 302 4.86 -5.80 -16.15
N ASN A 303 5.34 -4.74 -15.51
CA ASN A 303 6.46 -4.80 -14.57
C ASN A 303 6.14 -4.29 -13.15
N LEU A 304 4.96 -3.71 -12.90
CA LEU A 304 4.52 -3.31 -11.56
C LEU A 304 3.51 -4.30 -10.96
N PHE A 305 3.78 -4.71 -9.70
CA PHE A 305 2.99 -5.71 -8.99
C PHE A 305 2.72 -5.31 -7.54
N GLY A 306 1.51 -5.56 -7.06
CA GLY A 306 1.11 -5.24 -5.68
C GLY A 306 0.28 -6.34 -5.05
N ILE A 307 0.47 -6.57 -3.74
CA ILE A 307 -0.37 -7.47 -2.96
C ILE A 307 -0.95 -6.69 -1.79
N GLU A 308 -2.27 -6.75 -1.61
CA GLU A 308 -2.95 -6.18 -0.46
C GLU A 308 -3.98 -7.18 0.07
N ILE A 309 -3.99 -7.39 1.39
CA ILE A 309 -4.86 -8.39 2.02
C ILE A 309 -6.32 -7.93 2.08
N ASN A 310 -6.55 -6.63 2.22
CA ASN A 310 -7.88 -6.05 2.26
C ASN A 310 -8.39 -5.74 0.84
N ASP A 311 -9.47 -6.41 0.46
CA ASP A 311 -10.08 -6.30 -0.87
C ASP A 311 -10.55 -4.87 -1.23
N GLN A 312 -11.01 -4.06 -0.27
CA GLN A 312 -11.40 -2.66 -0.51
C GLN A 312 -10.18 -1.76 -0.79
N ILE A 313 -9.09 -1.99 -0.08
CA ILE A 313 -7.86 -1.19 -0.24
C ILE A 313 -7.10 -1.63 -1.48
N ALA A 314 -7.10 -2.93 -1.78
CA ALA A 314 -6.60 -3.45 -3.05
C ALA A 314 -7.34 -2.82 -4.24
N ARG A 315 -8.67 -2.67 -4.16
CA ARG A 315 -9.45 -1.92 -5.17
C ARG A 315 -9.02 -0.46 -5.24
N THR A 316 -8.85 0.19 -4.10
CA THR A 316 -8.37 1.58 -4.05
C THR A 316 -7.02 1.73 -4.75
N ALA A 317 -6.07 0.81 -4.51
CA ALA A 317 -4.78 0.80 -5.19
C ALA A 317 -4.92 0.60 -6.70
N LYS A 318 -5.75 -0.36 -7.14
CA LYS A 318 -6.05 -0.55 -8.56
C LYS A 318 -6.59 0.74 -9.18
N MET A 319 -7.52 1.42 -8.50
CA MET A 319 -8.09 2.67 -8.99
C MET A 319 -7.06 3.79 -9.04
N ASN A 320 -6.22 3.90 -8.01
CA ASN A 320 -5.12 4.85 -8.02
C ASN A 320 -4.25 4.64 -9.26
N MET A 321 -3.88 3.40 -9.55
CA MET A 321 -3.07 3.09 -10.74
C MET A 321 -3.82 3.37 -12.06
N ILE A 322 -5.11 3.02 -12.19
CA ILE A 322 -5.95 3.30 -13.38
C ILE A 322 -6.09 4.80 -13.64
N ILE A 323 -6.25 5.61 -12.58
CA ILE A 323 -6.29 7.07 -12.69
C ILE A 323 -4.96 7.60 -13.26
N HIS A 324 -3.85 6.98 -12.89
CA HIS A 324 -2.51 7.25 -13.43
C HIS A 324 -2.21 6.57 -14.78
N ASP A 325 -3.24 6.08 -15.47
CA ASP A 325 -3.21 5.52 -16.83
C ASP A 325 -2.13 4.44 -17.01
N ASP A 326 -2.01 3.58 -16.01
CA ASP A 326 -1.10 2.44 -15.94
C ASP A 326 -1.45 1.25 -16.85
N GLY A 327 -2.70 1.18 -17.33
CA GLY A 327 -3.18 0.11 -18.20
C GLY A 327 -3.65 -1.18 -17.51
N HIS A 328 -3.96 -1.18 -16.21
CA HIS A 328 -4.38 -2.33 -15.35
C HIS A 328 -3.23 -3.03 -14.59
N THR A 329 -2.65 -2.35 -13.60
CA THR A 329 -1.58 -2.88 -12.73
C THR A 329 -1.96 -4.22 -12.11
N ASN A 330 -0.97 -5.10 -12.04
CA ASN A 330 -1.00 -6.40 -11.37
C ASN A 330 -1.12 -6.26 -9.83
N VAL A 331 -2.15 -5.59 -9.34
CA VAL A 331 -2.50 -5.55 -7.91
C VAL A 331 -3.47 -6.69 -7.62
N ILE A 332 -3.24 -7.45 -6.56
CA ILE A 332 -4.13 -8.54 -6.15
C ILE A 332 -4.61 -8.38 -4.71
N ALA A 333 -5.88 -8.75 -4.49
CA ALA A 333 -6.46 -8.84 -3.15
C ALA A 333 -6.16 -10.24 -2.56
N SER A 334 -5.05 -10.38 -1.84
CA SER A 334 -4.64 -11.68 -1.27
C SER A 334 -3.73 -11.54 -0.04
N ASP A 335 -3.61 -12.62 0.71
CA ASP A 335 -2.68 -12.71 1.84
C ASP A 335 -1.24 -12.85 1.30
N GLY A 336 -0.43 -11.79 1.44
CA GLY A 336 0.93 -11.73 0.89
C GLY A 336 1.90 -12.77 1.44
N LEU A 337 1.56 -13.46 2.53
CA LEU A 337 2.34 -14.57 3.10
C LEU A 337 1.96 -15.95 2.54
N LEU A 338 1.02 -16.03 1.59
CA LEU A 338 0.76 -17.27 0.84
C LEU A 338 1.94 -17.59 -0.09
N ASN A 339 2.12 -18.87 -0.40
CA ASN A 339 3.10 -19.25 -1.41
C ASN A 339 2.65 -18.83 -2.81
N ASP A 340 3.61 -18.77 -3.74
CA ASP A 340 3.37 -18.33 -5.11
C ASP A 340 2.28 -19.17 -5.81
N THR A 341 2.28 -20.49 -5.63
CA THR A 341 1.29 -21.39 -6.23
C THR A 341 -0.13 -21.10 -5.74
N ASP A 342 -0.32 -20.89 -4.44
CA ASP A 342 -1.62 -20.54 -3.86
C ASP A 342 -2.07 -19.15 -4.32
N LEU A 343 -1.16 -18.17 -4.37
CA LEU A 343 -1.44 -16.82 -4.89
C LEU A 343 -1.91 -16.87 -6.34
N GLN A 344 -1.18 -17.58 -7.21
CA GLN A 344 -1.51 -17.73 -8.63
C GLN A 344 -2.85 -18.44 -8.81
N ASN A 345 -3.12 -19.49 -8.05
CA ASN A 345 -4.38 -20.23 -8.13
C ASN A 345 -5.58 -19.40 -7.68
N ASN A 346 -5.43 -18.62 -6.61
CA ASN A 346 -6.49 -17.80 -6.04
C ASN A 346 -6.81 -16.57 -6.88
N THR A 347 -5.79 -15.99 -7.53
CA THR A 347 -5.93 -14.71 -8.25
C THR A 347 -5.95 -14.86 -9.76
N LYS A 348 -5.56 -16.03 -10.29
CA LYS A 348 -5.37 -16.30 -11.73
C LYS A 348 -4.28 -15.46 -12.39
N ASN A 349 -3.46 -14.77 -11.60
CA ASN A 349 -2.28 -14.06 -12.07
C ASN A 349 -1.02 -14.92 -11.85
N PHE A 350 -0.50 -15.50 -12.94
CA PHE A 350 0.65 -16.42 -12.92
C PHE A 350 2.01 -15.72 -12.84
N GLU A 351 2.05 -14.38 -12.90
CA GLU A 351 3.28 -13.59 -12.85
C GLU A 351 3.81 -13.40 -11.42
N PHE A 352 2.98 -13.65 -10.40
CA PHE A 352 3.39 -13.73 -9.00
C PHE A 352 4.16 -15.02 -8.73
N LYS A 353 5.40 -15.07 -9.20
CA LYS A 353 6.26 -16.24 -9.12
C LYS A 353 7.47 -15.97 -8.24
N TYR A 354 7.88 -16.96 -7.46
CA TYR A 354 9.14 -16.87 -6.72
C TYR A 354 10.35 -16.71 -7.66
N ASN A 355 11.39 -16.03 -7.15
CA ASN A 355 12.63 -15.74 -7.86
C ASN A 355 12.43 -15.03 -9.22
N SER A 356 11.52 -14.06 -9.28
CA SER A 356 11.17 -13.36 -10.53
C SER A 356 11.20 -11.83 -10.45
N PHE A 357 11.31 -11.25 -9.25
CA PHE A 357 11.28 -9.81 -9.05
C PHE A 357 12.68 -9.24 -8.83
N ASP A 358 13.00 -8.11 -9.47
CA ASP A 358 14.29 -7.42 -9.33
C ASP A 358 14.31 -6.52 -8.11
N PHE A 359 13.17 -5.88 -7.81
CA PHE A 359 13.04 -4.94 -6.70
C PHE A 359 11.78 -5.25 -5.90
N ILE A 360 11.93 -5.26 -4.58
CA ILE A 360 10.79 -5.23 -3.66
C ILE A 360 10.90 -3.97 -2.81
N VAL A 361 9.84 -3.16 -2.82
CA VAL A 361 9.73 -1.91 -2.07
C VAL A 361 8.45 -1.98 -1.26
N THR A 362 8.55 -2.04 0.06
CA THR A 362 7.38 -2.44 0.86
C THR A 362 7.42 -1.94 2.31
N ASN A 363 6.24 -1.79 2.90
CA ASN A 363 6.05 -1.46 4.31
C ASN A 363 5.02 -2.41 4.93
N PRO A 364 5.45 -3.60 5.40
CA PRO A 364 4.55 -4.61 5.96
C PRO A 364 3.87 -4.13 7.24
N PRO A 365 2.68 -4.68 7.59
CA PRO A 365 1.98 -4.31 8.80
C PRO A 365 2.80 -4.61 10.07
N PHE A 366 2.88 -3.66 11.00
CA PHE A 366 3.64 -3.83 12.25
C PHE A 366 2.81 -4.44 13.39
N GLY A 367 3.46 -5.23 14.24
CA GLY A 367 2.96 -5.56 15.58
C GLY A 367 1.79 -6.54 15.61
N SER A 368 1.43 -7.11 14.46
CA SER A 368 0.52 -8.25 14.37
C SER A 368 1.31 -9.55 14.44
N SER A 369 0.73 -10.60 15.04
CA SER A 369 1.36 -11.91 15.11
C SER A 369 0.45 -12.95 14.49
N ILE A 370 1.02 -13.74 13.58
CA ILE A 370 0.34 -14.89 12.98
C ILE A 370 0.47 -16.07 13.95
N LYS A 371 -0.67 -16.63 14.37
CA LYS A 371 -0.71 -17.85 15.16
C LYS A 371 -0.85 -19.06 14.27
N GLN A 372 -0.14 -20.14 14.60
CA GLN A 372 -0.21 -21.42 13.88
C GLN A 372 -1.64 -21.98 13.85
N THR A 373 -2.47 -21.67 14.85
CA THR A 373 -3.87 -22.09 14.93
C THR A 373 -4.80 -21.35 13.97
N GLU A 374 -4.41 -20.16 13.52
CA GLU A 374 -5.22 -19.30 12.64
C GLU A 374 -4.83 -19.49 11.16
N LYS A 375 -3.52 -19.58 10.89
CA LYS A 375 -2.97 -19.80 9.56
C LYS A 375 -1.88 -20.86 9.63
N ALA A 376 -2.08 -21.96 8.92
CA ALA A 376 -1.22 -23.12 9.02
C ALA A 376 0.05 -23.04 8.17
N TYR A 377 0.50 -21.89 7.68
CA TYR A 377 1.67 -21.79 6.79
C TYR A 377 3.01 -21.50 7.49
N LEU A 378 3.10 -21.33 8.82
CA LEU A 378 4.40 -21.06 9.47
C LEU A 378 5.44 -22.16 9.24
N HIS A 379 5.00 -23.40 9.03
CA HIS A 379 5.88 -24.53 8.69
C HIS A 379 6.60 -24.36 7.34
N GLN A 380 6.09 -23.50 6.47
CA GLN A 380 6.66 -23.16 5.15
C GLN A 380 7.76 -22.08 5.26
N TYR A 381 7.96 -21.50 6.44
CA TYR A 381 8.92 -20.43 6.70
C TYR A 381 9.99 -20.90 7.67
N ASN A 382 11.26 -20.64 7.34
CA ASN A 382 12.40 -20.90 8.23
C ASN A 382 12.31 -20.04 9.49
N LEU A 383 11.96 -18.76 9.34
CA LEU A 383 11.73 -17.85 10.46
C LEU A 383 10.43 -18.19 11.22
N GLY A 384 9.55 -19.02 10.66
CA GLY A 384 8.39 -19.60 11.35
C GLY A 384 8.74 -20.78 12.27
N LYS A 385 9.95 -21.32 12.16
CA LYS A 385 10.46 -22.43 12.99
C LYS A 385 11.29 -21.90 14.16
N LYS A 386 11.39 -22.70 15.22
CA LYS A 386 12.35 -22.46 16.30
C LYS A 386 13.72 -22.91 15.78
N GLU A 387 14.66 -21.98 15.73
CA GLU A 387 16.05 -22.30 15.45
C GLU A 387 16.58 -23.22 16.55
N ASP A 388 17.37 -24.22 16.14
CA ASP A 388 18.02 -25.11 17.08
C ASP A 388 19.10 -24.34 17.84
N ASP A 389 19.05 -24.41 19.16
CA ASP A 389 20.14 -23.94 20.01
C ASP A 389 21.38 -24.77 19.65
N TRP A 390 22.35 -24.16 18.97
CA TRP A 390 23.56 -24.86 18.57
C TRP A 390 24.28 -25.44 19.78
N LEU A 391 24.13 -24.88 20.99
CA LEU A 391 24.68 -25.41 22.25
C LEU A 391 23.76 -26.47 22.90
N SER A 392 22.74 -26.98 22.21
CA SER A 392 21.95 -28.11 22.67
C SER A 392 22.73 -29.42 22.50
N VAL A 393 22.84 -30.20 23.58
CA VAL A 393 23.48 -31.54 23.56
C VAL A 393 22.54 -32.62 22.99
N LYS A 394 21.25 -32.30 22.82
CA LYS A 394 20.27 -33.19 22.22
C LYS A 394 19.83 -32.60 20.89
N ALA A 395 19.81 -33.42 19.83
CA ALA A 395 19.13 -33.08 18.60
C ALA A 395 17.66 -32.75 18.94
N LEU A 396 17.29 -31.48 18.75
CA LEU A 396 15.92 -31.06 18.87
C LEU A 396 15.21 -31.46 17.57
N ARG A 397 13.97 -31.91 17.68
CA ARG A 397 13.13 -32.04 16.49
C ARG A 397 12.78 -30.62 16.04
N GLU A 398 12.73 -30.39 14.73
CA GLU A 398 12.17 -29.14 14.19
C GLU A 398 10.82 -28.86 14.86
N LYS A 399 10.72 -27.67 15.47
CA LYS A 399 9.50 -27.21 16.12
C LYS A 399 9.05 -25.92 15.46
N VAL A 400 7.85 -25.95 14.88
CA VAL A 400 7.17 -24.73 14.43
C VAL A 400 6.85 -23.86 15.66
N ARG A 401 7.01 -22.54 15.52
CA ARG A 401 6.62 -21.60 16.58
C ARG A 401 5.10 -21.54 16.72
N ASP A 402 4.62 -21.29 17.92
CA ASP A 402 3.16 -21.13 18.16
C ASP A 402 2.64 -19.85 17.51
N SER A 403 3.48 -18.81 17.47
CA SER A 403 3.22 -17.57 16.76
C SER A 403 4.52 -16.92 16.27
N GLN A 404 4.40 -16.05 15.27
CA GLN A 404 5.50 -15.23 14.76
C GLN A 404 4.99 -13.83 14.37
N SER A 405 5.83 -12.81 14.51
CA SER A 405 5.53 -11.46 14.02
C SER A 405 5.38 -11.45 12.50
N THR A 406 4.38 -10.74 11.97
CA THR A 406 4.15 -10.63 10.53
C THR A 406 5.35 -10.02 9.81
N GLU A 407 5.91 -8.94 10.35
CA GLU A 407 7.07 -8.25 9.77
C GLU A 407 8.30 -9.16 9.60
N VAL A 408 8.47 -10.17 10.47
CA VAL A 408 9.56 -11.16 10.38
C VAL A 408 9.33 -12.12 9.22
N LEU A 409 8.09 -12.57 9.01
CA LEU A 409 7.74 -13.46 7.90
C LEU A 409 7.84 -12.76 6.55
N PHE A 410 7.49 -11.48 6.49
CA PHE A 410 7.63 -10.70 5.25
C PHE A 410 9.08 -10.56 4.79
N ILE A 411 10.06 -10.47 5.69
CA ILE A 411 11.49 -10.46 5.32
C ILE A 411 11.88 -11.72 4.54
N GLU A 412 11.41 -12.90 4.98
CA GLU A 412 11.65 -14.17 4.29
C GLU A 412 10.79 -14.31 3.03
N GLN A 413 9.54 -13.82 3.05
CA GLN A 413 8.67 -13.87 1.88
C GLN A 413 9.22 -13.02 0.73
N CYS A 414 9.72 -11.81 1.03
CA CYS A 414 10.40 -10.97 0.06
C CYS A 414 11.64 -11.67 -0.52
N HIS A 415 12.41 -12.40 0.31
CA HIS A 415 13.55 -13.19 -0.15
C HIS A 415 13.14 -14.23 -1.19
N LYS A 416 12.00 -14.91 -0.99
CA LYS A 416 11.47 -15.93 -1.91
C LYS A 416 11.06 -15.33 -3.25
N PHE A 417 10.46 -14.14 -3.27
CA PHE A 417 10.06 -13.46 -4.50
C PHE A 417 11.21 -12.84 -5.29
N LEU A 418 12.22 -12.30 -4.61
CA LEU A 418 13.37 -11.68 -5.25
C LEU A 418 14.18 -12.67 -6.07
N ASN A 419 14.66 -12.23 -7.23
CA ASN A 419 15.72 -12.93 -7.95
C ASN A 419 17.08 -12.76 -7.24
N GLU A 420 18.07 -13.57 -7.62
CA GLU A 420 19.44 -13.37 -7.16
C GLU A 420 19.93 -11.96 -7.52
N ASN A 421 20.64 -11.31 -6.61
CA ASN A 421 21.08 -9.92 -6.72
C ASN A 421 19.97 -8.86 -6.73
N GLY A 422 18.69 -9.25 -6.62
CA GLY A 422 17.57 -8.31 -6.48
C GLY A 422 17.62 -7.53 -5.16
N TYR A 423 17.02 -6.35 -5.15
CA TYR A 423 17.05 -5.42 -4.01
C TYR A 423 15.73 -5.42 -3.24
N LEU A 424 15.81 -5.50 -1.91
CA LEU A 424 14.71 -5.26 -0.99
C LEU A 424 14.93 -3.93 -0.28
N ALA A 425 13.98 -3.01 -0.37
CA ALA A 425 13.87 -1.87 0.53
C ALA A 425 12.60 -2.05 1.37
N ILE A 426 12.79 -2.31 2.67
CA ILE A 426 11.71 -2.67 3.59
C ILE A 426 11.72 -1.76 4.81
N VAL A 427 10.57 -1.21 5.15
CA VAL A 427 10.39 -0.50 6.42
C VAL A 427 10.18 -1.52 7.53
N ILE A 428 10.98 -1.44 8.59
CA ILE A 428 10.91 -2.35 9.75
C ILE A 428 10.95 -1.59 11.07
N PRO A 429 10.33 -2.12 12.14
CA PRO A 429 10.49 -1.57 13.48
C PRO A 429 11.93 -1.78 14.00
N ASP A 430 12.47 -0.78 14.70
CA ASP A 430 13.84 -0.83 15.28
C ASP A 430 14.05 -2.03 16.21
N GLY A 431 12.96 -2.59 16.77
CA GLY A 431 12.99 -3.80 17.59
C GLY A 431 13.64 -5.00 16.88
N ILE A 432 13.48 -5.15 15.55
CA ILE A 432 14.14 -6.22 14.78
C ILE A 432 15.67 -6.05 14.81
N LEU A 433 16.14 -4.80 14.77
CA LEU A 433 17.57 -4.48 14.74
C LEU A 433 18.21 -4.52 16.13
N THR A 434 17.44 -4.24 17.18
CA THR A 434 17.98 -3.99 18.54
C THR A 434 17.66 -5.07 19.57
N ASN A 435 16.53 -5.77 19.47
CA ASN A 435 16.14 -6.74 20.49
C ASN A 435 17.01 -8.00 20.43
N SER A 436 17.57 -8.42 21.58
CA SER A 436 18.38 -9.64 21.69
C SER A 436 17.60 -10.91 21.37
N SER A 437 16.30 -10.94 21.68
CA SER A 437 15.40 -12.08 21.37
C SER A 437 15.19 -12.31 19.87
N LEU A 438 15.50 -11.31 19.03
CA LEU A 438 15.39 -11.37 17.56
C LEU A 438 16.75 -11.56 16.88
N GLN A 439 17.79 -11.96 17.62
CA GLN A 439 19.12 -12.24 17.06
C GLN A 439 19.07 -13.25 15.91
N TYR A 440 18.27 -14.31 16.04
CA TYR A 440 18.06 -15.31 14.97
C TYR A 440 17.56 -14.69 13.66
N VAL A 441 16.74 -13.63 13.72
CA VAL A 441 16.25 -12.93 12.52
C VAL A 441 17.41 -12.21 11.84
N ARG A 442 18.26 -11.53 12.62
CA ARG A 442 19.45 -10.85 12.08
C ARG A 442 20.47 -11.81 11.49
N ASP A 443 20.69 -12.95 12.14
CA ASP A 443 21.57 -14.00 11.62
C ASP A 443 21.05 -14.57 10.29
N ASN A 444 19.74 -14.78 10.16
CA ASN A 444 19.10 -15.20 8.90
C ASN A 444 19.15 -14.10 7.83
N ILE A 445 18.98 -12.82 8.19
CA ILE A 445 19.12 -11.70 7.24
C ILE A 445 20.53 -11.69 6.64
N GLU A 446 21.56 -11.85 7.46
CA GLU A 446 22.97 -11.90 7.02
C GLU A 446 23.28 -13.12 6.14
N GLU A 447 22.58 -14.24 6.33
CA GLU A 447 22.69 -15.42 5.44
C GLU A 447 22.01 -15.16 4.09
N MET A 448 20.76 -14.70 4.12
CA MET A 448 19.93 -14.51 2.93
C MET A 448 20.35 -13.31 2.08
N TYR A 449 20.94 -12.29 2.69
CA TYR A 449 21.17 -11.00 2.06
C TYR A 449 22.55 -10.41 2.35
N ARG A 450 23.05 -9.64 1.39
CA ARG A 450 24.01 -8.57 1.64
C ARG A 450 23.22 -7.39 2.22
N ILE A 451 23.57 -6.94 3.43
CA ILE A 451 23.07 -5.69 4.02
C ILE A 451 23.66 -4.47 3.30
N VAL A 452 22.85 -3.76 2.53
CA VAL A 452 23.28 -2.59 1.75
C VAL A 452 23.31 -1.35 2.63
N ALA A 453 22.19 -1.07 3.29
CA ALA A 453 22.06 0.13 4.10
C ALA A 453 21.03 -0.01 5.22
N VAL A 454 21.27 0.73 6.31
CA VAL A 454 20.29 0.93 7.38
C VAL A 454 20.12 2.44 7.57
N VAL A 455 18.91 2.93 7.31
CA VAL A 455 18.56 4.34 7.49
C VAL A 455 17.54 4.45 8.61
N SER A 456 17.95 5.00 9.74
CA SER A 456 17.08 5.21 10.90
C SER A 456 16.19 6.44 10.68
N LEU A 457 14.89 6.28 10.88
CA LEU A 457 13.91 7.36 10.77
C LEU A 457 13.62 7.96 12.16
N PRO A 458 13.15 9.21 12.23
CA PRO A 458 12.76 9.82 13.50
C PRO A 458 11.54 9.08 14.08
N GLN A 459 11.41 9.05 15.40
CA GLN A 459 10.28 8.38 16.06
C GLN A 459 8.92 8.97 15.62
N THR A 460 8.91 10.23 15.22
CA THR A 460 7.74 10.97 14.75
C THR A 460 7.32 10.59 13.32
N ALA A 461 8.12 9.79 12.61
CA ALA A 461 7.93 9.50 11.19
C ALA A 461 6.54 8.96 10.86
N PHE A 462 6.03 8.04 11.68
CA PHE A 462 4.69 7.47 11.49
C PHE A 462 3.67 8.02 12.51
N SER A 463 4.06 9.01 13.33
CA SER A 463 3.19 9.54 14.38
C SER A 463 1.99 10.31 13.80
N ALA A 464 2.21 11.08 12.73
CA ALA A 464 1.14 11.80 12.02
C ALA A 464 0.15 10.84 11.34
N THR A 465 0.61 9.64 10.99
CA THR A 465 -0.27 8.59 10.49
C THR A 465 -0.98 7.90 11.65
N GLY A 466 -0.36 7.79 12.83
CA GLY A 466 -0.94 7.31 14.09
C GLY A 466 -0.18 6.13 14.74
N ALA A 467 1.04 5.85 14.29
CA ALA A 467 1.94 4.87 14.88
C ALA A 467 3.17 5.55 15.53
N GLY A 468 3.42 5.29 16.81
CA GLY A 468 4.54 5.86 17.59
C GLY A 468 5.81 5.00 17.63
N VAL A 469 5.90 3.98 16.79
CA VAL A 469 7.01 3.01 16.79
C VAL A 469 8.18 3.56 16.00
N LYS A 470 9.35 3.66 16.64
CA LYS A 470 10.59 4.02 15.95
C LYS A 470 10.93 2.94 14.92
N SER A 471 11.17 3.37 13.70
CA SER A 471 11.31 2.51 12.53
C SER A 471 12.54 2.89 11.73
N SER A 472 13.03 1.95 10.95
CA SER A 472 14.18 2.13 10.05
C SER A 472 13.84 1.55 8.68
N VAL A 473 14.48 2.08 7.64
CA VAL A 473 14.45 1.49 6.30
C VAL A 473 15.69 0.63 6.13
N LEU A 474 15.48 -0.64 5.83
CA LEU A 474 16.54 -1.60 5.56
C LEU A 474 16.62 -1.85 4.05
N PHE A 475 17.80 -1.59 3.48
CA PHE A 475 18.11 -1.93 2.09
C PHE A 475 18.98 -3.18 2.08
N LEU A 476 18.52 -4.21 1.39
CA LEU A 476 19.17 -5.52 1.29
C LEU A 476 19.31 -5.91 -0.18
N ARG A 477 20.35 -6.67 -0.52
CA ARG A 477 20.53 -7.30 -1.82
C ARG A 477 20.54 -8.81 -1.63
N LYS A 478 19.68 -9.55 -2.33
CA LYS A 478 19.56 -11.00 -2.17
C LYS A 478 20.87 -11.69 -2.59
N ASN A 479 21.40 -12.52 -1.71
CA ASN A 479 22.58 -13.32 -2.00
C ASN A 479 22.27 -14.38 -3.05
N LYS A 480 23.28 -14.73 -3.85
CA LYS A 480 23.24 -15.95 -4.67
C LYS A 480 23.21 -17.17 -3.76
N ILE A 481 22.57 -18.25 -4.22
CA ILE A 481 22.44 -19.48 -3.43
C ILE A 481 23.80 -19.97 -2.91
N ILE A 482 24.84 -19.92 -3.75
CA ILE A 482 26.20 -20.33 -3.42
C ILE A 482 26.79 -19.51 -2.26
N GLN A 483 26.51 -18.20 -2.23
CA GLN A 483 27.01 -17.31 -1.18
C GLN A 483 26.25 -17.56 0.13
N THR A 484 24.93 -17.76 0.08
CA THR A 484 24.13 -18.15 1.24
C THR A 484 24.64 -19.46 1.85
N GLU A 485 24.88 -20.48 1.02
CA GLU A 485 25.45 -21.76 1.47
C GLU A 485 26.85 -21.60 2.06
N LYS A 486 27.71 -20.76 1.47
CA LYS A 486 29.05 -20.45 2.01
C LYS A 486 28.94 -19.87 3.42
N ILE A 487 28.09 -18.86 3.63
CA ILE A 487 27.91 -18.20 4.92
C ILE A 487 27.37 -19.18 5.97
N ILE A 488 26.35 -19.97 5.63
CA ILE A 488 25.79 -21.00 6.52
C ILE A 488 26.88 -22.00 6.93
N ASN A 489 27.62 -22.55 5.96
CA ASN A 489 28.70 -23.50 6.24
C ASN A 489 29.81 -22.89 7.10
N GLN A 490 30.19 -21.63 6.89
CA GLN A 490 31.17 -20.95 7.72
C GLN A 490 30.66 -20.80 9.17
N LYS A 491 29.40 -20.38 9.35
CA LYS A 491 28.76 -20.25 10.66
C LYS A 491 28.69 -21.58 11.39
N ASP A 492 28.27 -22.64 10.72
CA ASP A 492 28.15 -23.98 11.32
C ASP A 492 29.51 -24.57 11.69
N ASN A 493 30.52 -24.41 10.83
CA ASN A 493 31.89 -24.81 11.15
C ASN A 493 32.45 -24.05 12.37
N LEU A 494 32.16 -22.75 12.50
CA LEU A 494 32.55 -21.96 13.67
C LEU A 494 31.85 -22.42 14.94
N LYS A 495 30.53 -22.68 14.87
CA LYS A 495 29.76 -23.24 15.99
C LYS A 495 30.39 -24.56 16.48
N GLU A 496 30.69 -25.48 15.57
CA GLU A 496 31.32 -26.77 15.94
C GLU A 496 32.76 -26.60 16.46
N LYS A 497 33.54 -25.68 15.88
CA LYS A 497 34.88 -25.36 16.37
C LYS A 497 34.84 -24.81 17.80
N VAL A 498 33.96 -23.85 18.08
CA VAL A 498 33.81 -23.26 19.43
C VAL A 498 33.39 -24.32 20.45
N LYS A 499 32.47 -25.24 20.10
CA LYS A 499 32.13 -26.38 20.98
C LYS A 499 33.33 -27.26 21.30
N THR A 500 34.10 -27.60 20.26
CA THR A 500 35.21 -28.56 20.34
C THR A 500 36.39 -27.97 21.12
N ASP A 501 36.81 -26.75 20.77
CA ASP A 501 37.92 -26.05 21.41
C ASP A 501 37.68 -25.81 22.91
N ASN A 502 36.42 -25.62 23.30
CA ASN A 502 36.02 -25.39 24.69
C ASN A 502 35.51 -26.66 25.41
N LYS A 503 35.62 -27.85 24.79
CA LYS A 503 35.18 -29.14 25.36
C LYS A 503 33.76 -29.06 25.95
N TYR A 504 32.85 -28.38 25.25
CA TYR A 504 31.54 -28.04 25.76
C TYR A 504 30.73 -29.30 26.12
N ILE A 505 30.68 -30.28 25.22
CA ILE A 505 29.92 -31.52 25.41
C ILE A 505 30.42 -32.28 26.65
N GLU A 506 31.74 -32.50 26.75
CA GLU A 506 32.36 -33.16 27.90
C GLU A 506 32.06 -32.43 29.22
N THR A 507 32.09 -31.10 29.19
CA THR A 507 31.83 -30.26 30.37
C THR A 507 30.37 -30.38 30.83
N ILE A 508 29.41 -30.33 29.90
CA ILE A 508 27.99 -30.50 30.22
C ILE A 508 27.69 -31.92 30.73
N GLU A 509 28.24 -32.96 30.10
CA GLU A 509 28.07 -34.33 30.56
C GLU A 509 28.62 -34.55 31.97
N LYS A 510 29.78 -33.94 32.28
CA LYS A 510 30.37 -33.95 33.61
C LYS A 510 29.47 -33.25 34.62
N TRP A 511 28.99 -32.04 34.33
CA TRP A 511 28.09 -31.30 35.23
C TRP A 511 26.74 -32.00 35.43
N GLU A 512 26.20 -32.65 34.40
CA GLU A 512 24.99 -33.47 34.51
C GLU A 512 25.20 -34.67 35.44
N LYS A 513 26.37 -35.32 35.37
CA LYS A 513 26.75 -36.40 36.28
C LYS A 513 26.88 -35.90 37.72
N GLU A 514 27.59 -34.79 37.94
CA GLU A 514 27.75 -34.15 39.26
C GLU A 514 26.40 -33.78 39.87
N LYS A 515 25.48 -33.22 39.08
CA LYS A 515 24.10 -32.90 39.50
C LYS A 515 23.36 -34.16 39.95
N LYS A 516 23.40 -35.25 39.16
CA LYS A 516 22.73 -36.51 39.51
C LYS A 516 23.30 -37.13 40.78
N GLU A 517 24.62 -37.08 40.95
CA GLU A 517 25.29 -37.58 42.16
C GLU A 517 24.95 -36.76 43.40
N ALA A 518 24.91 -35.42 43.28
CA ALA A 518 24.53 -34.53 44.39
C ALA A 518 23.08 -34.75 44.85
N ILE A 519 22.13 -34.90 43.91
CA ILE A 519 20.74 -35.22 44.22
C ILE A 519 20.64 -36.61 44.89
N LYS A 520 21.39 -37.60 44.42
CA LYS A 520 21.39 -38.95 45.02
C LYS A 520 21.97 -38.94 46.43
N LYS A 521 23.01 -38.14 46.70
CA LYS A 521 23.56 -37.95 48.05
C LYS A 521 22.53 -37.34 48.99
N LEU A 522 21.83 -36.28 48.57
CA LEU A 522 20.72 -35.68 49.33
C LEU A 522 19.62 -36.68 49.65
N GLU A 523 19.16 -37.45 48.66
CA GLU A 523 18.14 -38.49 48.85
C GLU A 523 18.60 -39.55 49.87
N THR A 524 19.88 -39.95 49.81
CA THR A 524 20.47 -40.95 50.73
C THR A 524 20.59 -40.42 52.16
N GLU A 525 21.04 -39.17 52.32
CA GLU A 525 21.19 -38.53 53.63
C GLU A 525 19.84 -38.27 54.30
N ALA A 526 18.85 -37.81 53.54
CA ALA A 526 17.49 -37.60 54.03
C ALA A 526 16.84 -38.92 54.48
N LYS A 527 17.05 -40.01 53.72
CA LYS A 527 16.54 -41.35 54.08
C LYS A 527 17.25 -41.93 55.30
N LYS A 528 18.54 -41.65 55.50
CA LYS A 528 19.28 -42.04 56.71
C LYS A 528 18.79 -41.30 57.95
N LYS A 529 18.51 -40.00 57.83
CA LYS A 529 17.98 -39.18 58.94
C LYS A 529 16.52 -39.49 59.27
N ASN A 530 15.74 -39.93 58.29
CA ASN A 530 14.32 -40.27 58.45
C ASN A 530 14.00 -41.67 57.89
N PRO A 531 14.39 -42.76 58.59
CA PRO A 531 14.26 -44.13 58.08
C PRO A 531 12.82 -44.57 57.80
N SER A 532 11.86 -44.08 58.60
CA SER A 532 10.43 -44.39 58.51
C SER A 532 9.71 -43.72 57.34
N PHE A 533 10.31 -42.67 56.74
CA PHE A 533 9.65 -41.90 55.70
C PHE A 533 9.63 -42.65 54.37
N ASN A 534 8.50 -42.64 53.67
CA ASN A 534 8.40 -43.19 52.33
C ASN A 534 9.11 -42.29 51.29
N LYS A 535 9.27 -42.78 50.06
CA LYS A 535 9.99 -42.05 48.99
C LYS A 535 9.37 -40.69 48.66
N LYS A 536 8.06 -40.53 48.85
CA LYS A 536 7.33 -39.29 48.55
C LYS A 536 7.60 -38.24 49.63
N GLU A 537 7.60 -38.64 50.89
CA GLU A 537 7.93 -37.80 52.05
C GLU A 537 9.39 -37.33 52.02
N ILE A 538 10.33 -38.22 51.66
CA ILE A 538 11.74 -37.83 51.47
C ILE A 538 11.89 -36.81 50.33
N ASN A 539 11.19 -37.00 49.22
CA ASN A 539 11.24 -36.07 48.09
C ASN A 539 10.65 -34.69 48.42
N GLU A 540 9.62 -34.62 49.27
CA GLU A 540 9.11 -33.34 49.78
C GLU A 540 10.14 -32.66 50.69
N LEU A 541 10.78 -33.42 51.58
CA LEU A 541 11.73 -32.88 52.56
C LEU A 541 12.98 -32.27 51.91
N ILE A 542 13.43 -32.83 50.78
CA ILE A 542 14.60 -32.32 50.03
C ILE A 542 14.23 -31.43 48.84
N LYS A 543 12.94 -31.11 48.67
CA LYS A 543 12.43 -30.41 47.48
C LYS A 543 13.17 -29.09 47.23
N ASP A 544 13.37 -28.31 48.28
CA ASP A 544 14.01 -27.00 48.18
C ASP A 544 15.50 -27.12 47.86
N ASP A 545 16.22 -28.04 48.53
CA ASP A 545 17.64 -28.31 48.25
C ASP A 545 17.85 -28.87 46.83
N LYS A 546 16.95 -29.76 46.38
CA LYS A 546 16.96 -30.30 45.02
C LYS A 546 16.73 -29.19 43.99
N THR A 547 15.79 -28.29 44.25
CA THR A 547 15.52 -27.12 43.41
C THR A 547 16.73 -26.20 43.36
N LYS A 548 17.41 -25.98 44.51
CA LYS A 548 18.63 -25.18 44.60
C LYS A 548 19.78 -25.76 43.76
N ILE A 549 20.02 -27.07 43.84
CA ILE A 549 21.03 -27.75 43.01
C ILE A 549 20.68 -27.66 41.52
N GLN A 550 19.41 -27.85 41.17
CA GLN A 550 18.95 -27.72 39.78
C GLN A 550 19.16 -26.31 39.24
N ASN A 551 18.84 -25.28 40.02
CA ASN A 551 19.05 -23.88 39.65
C ASN A 551 20.55 -23.56 39.52
N GLN A 552 21.38 -23.96 40.49
CA GLN A 552 22.84 -23.75 40.39
C GLN A 552 23.45 -24.42 39.16
N HIS A 553 23.00 -25.63 38.80
CA HIS A 553 23.44 -26.27 37.57
C HIS A 553 22.96 -25.51 36.34
N LYS A 554 21.69 -25.09 36.31
CA LYS A 554 21.13 -24.29 35.21
C LYS A 554 21.90 -22.99 35.01
N ASP A 555 22.23 -22.29 36.10
CA ASP A 555 22.97 -21.02 36.06
C ASP A 555 24.40 -21.23 35.52
N LYS A 556 25.10 -22.29 35.97
CA LYS A 556 26.42 -22.67 35.43
C LYS A 556 26.38 -22.96 33.94
N VAL A 557 25.39 -23.72 33.49
CA VAL A 557 25.22 -24.05 32.07
C VAL A 557 24.92 -22.79 31.26
N ASN A 558 24.04 -21.91 31.74
CA ASN A 558 23.70 -20.66 31.07
C ASN A 558 24.92 -19.73 30.95
N LEU A 559 25.70 -19.58 32.03
CA LEU A 559 26.92 -18.76 32.02
C LEU A 559 27.94 -19.27 30.99
N LEU A 560 28.15 -20.60 30.93
CA LEU A 560 29.02 -21.19 29.91
C LEU A 560 28.46 -20.96 28.50
N LYS A 561 27.14 -21.07 28.31
CA LYS A 561 26.53 -20.81 27.00
C LYS A 561 26.71 -19.36 26.57
N GLU A 562 26.55 -18.40 27.48
CA GLU A 562 26.80 -16.98 27.23
C GLU A 562 28.26 -16.74 26.82
N GLU A 563 29.22 -17.30 27.56
CA GLU A 563 30.66 -17.20 27.24
C GLU A 563 30.98 -17.77 25.85
N LEU A 564 30.45 -18.95 25.52
CA LEU A 564 30.67 -19.57 24.20
C LEU A 564 29.99 -18.80 23.07
N THR A 565 28.86 -18.17 23.36
CA THR A 565 28.15 -17.31 22.41
C THR A 565 28.96 -16.05 22.10
N GLU A 566 29.57 -15.41 23.11
CA GLU A 566 30.48 -14.28 22.91
C GLU A 566 31.73 -14.68 22.11
N LYS A 567 32.32 -15.85 22.41
CA LYS A 567 33.45 -16.40 21.62
C LYS A 567 33.05 -16.65 20.18
N TYR A 568 31.86 -17.20 19.94
CA TYR A 568 31.32 -17.38 18.60
C TYR A 568 31.16 -16.05 17.86
N PHE A 569 30.58 -15.03 18.48
CA PHE A 569 30.42 -13.72 17.83
C PHE A 569 31.77 -13.08 17.48
N THR A 570 32.76 -13.18 18.37
CA THR A 570 34.12 -12.68 18.12
C THR A 570 34.79 -13.42 16.95
N ALA A 571 34.65 -14.76 16.90
CA ALA A 571 35.19 -15.57 15.81
C ALA A 571 34.46 -15.31 14.48
N LYS A 572 33.14 -15.15 14.52
CA LYS A 572 32.29 -14.82 13.37
C LYS A 572 32.76 -13.52 12.71
N GLN A 573 33.02 -12.48 13.49
CA GLN A 573 33.47 -11.17 12.99
C GLN A 573 34.79 -11.22 12.21
N SER A 574 35.68 -12.18 12.53
CA SER A 574 36.96 -12.34 11.83
C SER A 574 36.93 -13.33 10.67
N THR A 575 35.88 -14.15 10.56
CA THR A 575 35.80 -15.24 9.59
C THR A 575 34.87 -14.91 8.42
N LEU A 576 33.78 -14.19 8.67
CA LEU A 576 32.89 -13.73 7.62
C LEU A 576 33.55 -12.58 6.86
N ASP A 577 33.25 -12.50 5.56
CA ASP A 577 33.78 -11.46 4.69
C ASP A 577 33.27 -10.09 5.16
N ASP A 578 34.18 -9.13 5.35
CA ASP A 578 33.83 -7.76 5.71
C ASP A 578 33.43 -6.97 4.45
N TYR A 579 32.41 -6.12 4.58
CA TYR A 579 31.92 -5.29 3.49
C TYR A 579 31.34 -3.98 4.03
N PRO A 580 31.45 -2.87 3.27
CA PRO A 580 30.89 -1.60 3.72
C PRO A 580 29.37 -1.67 3.79
N ILE A 581 28.78 -1.05 4.82
CA ILE A 581 27.34 -0.87 4.98
C ILE A 581 27.07 0.64 5.08
N PHE A 582 26.14 1.13 4.30
CA PHE A 582 25.74 2.53 4.37
C PHE A 582 24.82 2.76 5.58
N MET A 583 25.23 3.60 6.51
CA MET A 583 24.47 3.89 7.73
C MET A 583 24.11 5.37 7.76
N ALA A 584 22.83 5.68 7.97
CA ALA A 584 22.37 7.06 8.14
C ALA A 584 21.30 7.16 9.22
N ILE A 585 21.20 8.33 9.84
CA ILE A 585 20.14 8.70 10.76
C ILE A 585 19.53 9.99 10.20
N ALA A 586 18.24 9.95 9.88
CA ALA A 586 17.50 11.15 9.49
C ALA A 586 16.78 11.69 10.73
N GLU A 587 17.02 12.96 11.06
CA GLU A 587 16.33 13.65 12.16
C GLU A 587 15.10 14.41 11.64
N ASP A 588 15.23 15.04 10.47
CA ASP A 588 14.14 15.74 9.78
C ASP A 588 13.86 15.10 8.42
N ILE A 589 12.62 14.67 8.21
CA ILE A 589 12.16 13.95 7.03
C ILE A 589 11.13 14.75 6.23
N GLY A 590 11.08 16.08 6.43
CA GLY A 590 10.18 16.98 5.71
C GLY A 590 8.85 17.24 6.42
N TYR A 591 8.64 16.69 7.62
CA TYR A 591 7.45 16.97 8.42
C TYR A 591 7.63 16.65 9.91
N ASP A 592 6.83 17.32 10.76
CA ASP A 592 6.81 17.12 12.21
C ASP A 592 5.84 16.01 12.66
N ALA A 593 5.77 15.75 13.97
CA ALA A 593 4.88 14.73 14.55
C ALA A 593 3.39 14.93 14.25
N THR A 594 2.98 16.15 13.90
CA THR A 594 1.60 16.51 13.53
C THR A 594 1.35 16.40 12.02
N GLY A 595 2.38 16.09 11.25
CA GLY A 595 2.34 16.00 9.78
C GLY A 595 2.42 17.36 9.09
N ARG A 596 2.85 18.42 9.80
CA ARG A 596 3.10 19.72 9.18
C ARG A 596 4.45 19.70 8.50
N GLU A 597 4.50 20.21 7.28
CA GLU A 597 5.73 20.31 6.50
C GLU A 597 6.79 21.14 7.23
N THR A 598 8.02 20.64 7.22
CA THR A 598 9.21 21.34 7.68
C THR A 598 9.97 21.91 6.48
N GLN A 599 10.90 22.85 6.72
CA GLN A 599 11.73 23.43 5.64
C GLN A 599 12.94 22.56 5.27
N ASN A 600 13.14 21.43 5.95
CA ASN A 600 14.30 20.57 5.77
C ASN A 600 13.84 19.12 5.56
N ASN A 601 14.53 18.38 4.68
CA ASN A 601 14.27 16.96 4.46
C ASN A 601 15.58 16.24 4.11
N GLU A 602 16.21 15.67 5.14
CA GLU A 602 17.52 15.02 5.06
C GLU A 602 17.48 13.76 4.18
N LEU A 603 16.31 13.12 4.04
CA LEU A 603 16.15 11.94 3.20
C LEU A 603 16.52 12.20 1.74
N THR A 604 16.36 13.44 1.28
CA THR A 604 16.73 13.81 -0.10
C THR A 604 18.23 13.62 -0.34
N GLU A 605 19.06 14.08 0.59
CA GLU A 605 20.52 13.99 0.44
C GLU A 605 21.03 12.59 0.78
N ILE A 606 20.47 11.97 1.84
CA ILE A 606 20.75 10.57 2.19
C ILE A 606 20.45 9.65 1.00
N GLY A 607 19.31 9.86 0.32
CA GLY A 607 18.91 9.07 -0.85
C GLY A 607 19.88 9.18 -2.03
N LYS A 608 20.44 10.37 -2.29
CA LYS A 608 21.45 10.54 -3.34
C LYS A 608 22.74 9.79 -3.04
N GLU A 609 23.25 9.92 -1.81
CA GLU A 609 24.48 9.21 -1.42
C GLU A 609 24.28 7.69 -1.36
N LEU A 610 23.11 7.25 -0.90
CA LEU A 610 22.74 5.83 -0.93
C LEU A 610 22.63 5.30 -2.37
N SER A 611 22.04 6.06 -3.29
CA SER A 611 21.96 5.67 -4.71
C SER A 611 23.36 5.52 -5.33
N LYS A 612 24.28 6.45 -5.04
CA LYS A 612 25.70 6.34 -5.46
C LYS A 612 26.34 5.08 -4.89
N PHE A 613 26.10 4.78 -3.62
CA PHE A 613 26.64 3.58 -2.98
C PHE A 613 26.08 2.29 -3.60
N ILE A 614 24.77 2.24 -3.89
CA ILE A 614 24.14 1.11 -4.58
C ILE A 614 24.74 0.90 -5.98
N ASN A 615 24.98 1.98 -6.73
CA ASN A 615 25.63 1.89 -8.03
C ASN A 615 27.05 1.37 -7.93
N HIS A 616 27.82 1.83 -6.93
CA HIS A 616 29.16 1.29 -6.66
C HIS A 616 29.13 -0.21 -6.40
N ILE A 617 28.22 -0.70 -5.54
CA ILE A 617 28.02 -2.13 -5.28
C ILE A 617 27.73 -2.90 -6.58
N ASN A 618 26.83 -2.38 -7.43
CA ASN A 618 26.47 -3.03 -8.68
C ASN A 618 27.65 -3.12 -9.67
N GLU A 619 28.59 -2.18 -9.60
CA GLU A 619 29.81 -2.17 -10.42
C GLU A 619 30.92 -3.07 -9.88
N THR A 620 31.03 -3.21 -8.54
CA THR A 620 32.17 -3.90 -7.90
C THR A 620 31.86 -5.32 -7.39
N GLU A 621 30.59 -5.61 -7.07
CA GLU A 621 30.16 -6.88 -6.48
C GLU A 621 29.28 -7.64 -7.49
N VAL A 622 29.88 -8.50 -8.32
CA VAL A 622 29.20 -9.25 -9.41
C VAL A 622 28.63 -10.59 -8.97
#